data_AF-A0A4V1J1F1-F1
#
_entry.id   AF-A0A4V1J1F1-F1
#
_cell.length_a   1.000
_cell.length_b   1.000
_cell.length_c   1.000
_cell.angle_alpha   90.00
_cell.angle_beta   90.00
_cell.angle_gamma   90.00
#
_symmetry.space_group_name_H-M   'P 1'
#
loop_
_entity.id
_entity.type
_entity.pdbx_description
1 polymer ?
#
loop_
_entity_poly.entity_id
_entity_poly.type
_entity_poly.pdbx_seq_one_letter_code
_entity_poly.pdbx_strand_id
1 'polypeptide(L)'
;MPTLVHYHLDRYPLPHDATTSWSMFFHPLGEMNVADFLTEQLGDRQEQRFRFVGIELIICLTVVGLYVFARNLVKSLSMTVTSSDMFIPWCCLLSSFLGVATSIVALITLLGAAFNCRILIWTVGFSWSLSVTCNSLILLRKAYLILCRKRWIIYVSVPLMIPQLCYLPLTMHLTFVTLEREIGCANYYSVGFRWYWATTNALVNIFFSGIFCNIALKQYRMFKSEAWKRMARDGIQTMGLATLSNVVSCILPHIHLEYVNFDMLLVLDW
;
A
#
# COMPACT_ATOMS: atom_id res chain seq x y z
N MET A 1 -12.73 1.31 -25.65
CA MET A 1 -13.40 1.13 -24.35
C MET A 1 -13.10 -0.28 -23.87
N PRO A 2 -12.20 -0.46 -22.89
CA PRO A 2 -12.05 -1.76 -22.26
C PRO A 2 -13.39 -2.13 -21.62
N THR A 3 -13.89 -3.31 -21.97
CA THR A 3 -15.19 -3.82 -21.56
C THR A 3 -15.22 -4.00 -20.04
N LEU A 4 -16.08 -3.24 -19.37
CA LEU A 4 -16.45 -3.30 -17.94
C LEU A 4 -17.06 -4.66 -17.49
N VAL A 5 -17.03 -5.67 -18.36
CA VAL A 5 -17.71 -6.97 -18.27
C VAL A 5 -17.11 -7.89 -17.18
N HIS A 6 -16.04 -7.47 -16.49
CA HIS A 6 -15.37 -8.29 -15.47
C HIS A 6 -15.36 -7.70 -14.07
N TYR A 7 -16.13 -6.64 -13.83
CA TYR A 7 -16.54 -6.36 -12.47
C TYR A 7 -17.71 -7.28 -12.14
N HIS A 8 -17.73 -7.88 -10.94
CA HIS A 8 -18.94 -8.50 -10.38
C HIS A 8 -19.97 -7.39 -10.12
N LEU A 9 -20.51 -6.82 -11.20
CA LEU A 9 -21.47 -5.73 -11.22
C LEU A 9 -22.85 -6.18 -10.70
N ASP A 10 -23.04 -7.48 -10.47
CA ASP A 10 -24.28 -8.00 -9.89
C ASP A 10 -24.57 -7.41 -8.51
N ARG A 11 -23.53 -7.03 -7.74
CA ARG A 11 -23.71 -6.44 -6.40
C ARG A 11 -23.81 -4.92 -6.41
N TYR A 12 -23.19 -4.26 -7.39
CA TYR A 12 -23.18 -2.81 -7.54
C TYR A 12 -23.22 -2.46 -9.03
N PRO A 13 -24.42 -2.47 -9.66
CA PRO A 13 -24.53 -2.06 -11.06
C PRO A 13 -24.05 -0.61 -11.16
N LEU A 14 -23.25 -0.32 -12.20
CA LEU A 14 -22.89 1.05 -12.52
C LEU A 14 -24.18 1.85 -12.65
N PRO A 15 -24.38 2.91 -11.83
CA PRO A 15 -25.58 3.71 -11.95
C PRO A 15 -25.64 4.27 -13.37
N HIS A 16 -26.84 4.28 -13.96
CA HIS A 16 -27.06 4.83 -15.31
C HIS A 16 -26.61 6.29 -15.42
N ASP A 17 -26.46 6.97 -14.28
CA ASP A 17 -26.02 8.36 -14.14
C ASP A 17 -24.52 8.51 -13.80
N ALA A 18 -23.71 7.44 -13.89
CA ALA A 18 -22.27 7.54 -13.66
C ALA A 18 -21.64 8.49 -14.69
N THR A 19 -21.24 9.68 -14.22
CA THR A 19 -20.51 10.63 -15.07
C THR A 19 -19.08 10.13 -15.24
N THR A 20 -18.59 10.13 -16.48
CA THR A 20 -17.19 9.88 -16.77
C THR A 20 -16.53 11.21 -17.11
N SER A 21 -15.53 11.61 -16.33
CA SER A 21 -14.71 12.79 -16.60
C SER A 21 -13.27 12.32 -16.74
N TRP A 22 -12.62 12.62 -17.87
CA TRP A 22 -11.24 12.20 -18.14
C TRP A 22 -11.00 10.68 -18.02
N SER A 23 -11.98 9.86 -18.41
CA SER A 23 -11.97 8.39 -18.25
C SER A 23 -11.92 7.87 -16.80
N MET A 24 -12.12 8.75 -15.81
CA MET A 24 -12.31 8.36 -14.42
C MET A 24 -13.79 8.12 -14.14
N PHE A 25 -14.09 7.11 -13.33
CA PHE A 25 -15.44 6.76 -12.91
C PHE A 25 -15.77 7.45 -11.59
N PHE A 26 -16.88 8.19 -11.56
CA PHE A 26 -17.37 8.85 -10.35
C PHE A 26 -18.64 8.16 -9.86
N HIS A 27 -18.54 7.50 -8.71
CA HIS A 27 -19.69 6.93 -8.03
C HIS A 27 -20.23 7.94 -7.02
N PRO A 28 -21.55 8.25 -7.00
CA PRO A 28 -22.11 9.29 -6.14
C PRO A 28 -21.79 9.05 -4.65
N LEU A 29 -21.83 7.80 -4.19
CA LEU A 29 -21.46 7.44 -2.82
C LEU A 29 -19.97 7.70 -2.49
N GLY A 30 -19.08 7.65 -3.47
CA GLY A 30 -17.66 7.95 -3.27
C GLY A 30 -17.37 9.46 -3.11
N GLU A 31 -18.31 10.29 -3.55
CA GLU A 31 -18.30 11.75 -3.39
C GLU A 31 -19.02 12.22 -2.12
N MET A 32 -19.73 11.33 -1.45
CA MET A 32 -20.42 11.67 -0.21
C MET A 32 -19.44 11.64 0.98
N ASN A 33 -19.65 12.56 1.91
CA ASN A 33 -18.93 12.59 3.16
C ASN A 33 -19.48 11.52 4.13
N VAL A 34 -18.65 11.02 5.04
CA VAL A 34 -19.01 9.96 6.01
C VAL A 34 -20.16 10.43 6.91
N ALA A 35 -20.20 11.72 7.29
CA ALA A 35 -21.29 12.28 8.08
C ALA A 35 -22.64 12.19 7.34
N ASP A 36 -22.67 12.61 6.07
CA ASP A 36 -23.89 12.58 5.25
C ASP A 36 -24.39 11.15 5.08
N PHE A 37 -23.48 10.20 4.82
CA PHE A 37 -23.80 8.77 4.71
C PHE A 37 -24.43 8.19 5.98
N LEU A 38 -23.98 8.64 7.17
CA LEU A 38 -24.56 8.20 8.44
C LEU A 38 -25.95 8.81 8.67
N THR A 39 -26.23 9.99 8.13
CA THR A 39 -27.53 10.68 8.28
C THR A 39 -28.58 10.27 7.25
N GLU A 40 -28.19 9.79 6.07
CA GLU A 40 -29.11 9.54 4.94
C GLU A 40 -30.12 8.40 5.18
N GLN A 41 -29.87 7.47 6.11
CA GLN A 41 -30.80 6.38 6.44
C GLN A 41 -31.19 6.36 7.92
N LEU A 42 -32.28 7.07 8.23
CA LEU A 42 -32.91 7.10 9.55
C LEU A 42 -33.81 5.86 9.83
N GLY A 43 -34.01 4.97 8.86
CA GLY A 43 -35.02 3.91 8.91
C GLY A 43 -34.64 2.64 9.69
N ASP A 44 -33.37 2.24 9.69
CA ASP A 44 -32.92 0.97 10.31
C ASP A 44 -31.77 1.19 11.32
N ARG A 45 -32.09 1.05 12.60
CA ARG A 45 -31.12 1.17 13.71
C ARG A 45 -30.08 0.07 13.70
N GLN A 46 -30.40 -1.12 13.19
CA GLN A 46 -29.46 -2.23 13.17
C GLN A 46 -28.34 -1.95 12.15
N GLU A 47 -28.71 -1.43 10.98
CA GLU A 47 -27.75 -1.05 9.96
C GLU A 47 -26.82 0.09 10.41
N GLN A 48 -27.35 1.09 11.12
CA GLN A 48 -26.53 2.16 11.69
C GLN A 48 -25.47 1.64 12.68
N ARG A 49 -25.82 0.63 13.50
CA ARG A 49 -24.87 0.02 14.44
C ARG A 49 -23.71 -0.67 13.72
N PHE A 50 -24.00 -1.40 12.65
CA PHE A 50 -22.95 -2.06 11.86
C PHE A 50 -21.99 -1.05 11.22
N ARG A 51 -22.52 0.04 10.64
CA ARG A 51 -21.72 1.14 10.09
C ARG A 51 -20.81 1.76 11.14
N PHE A 52 -21.33 1.99 12.34
CA PHE A 52 -20.58 2.62 13.42
C PHE A 52 -19.42 1.73 13.89
N VAL A 53 -19.65 0.42 14.06
CA VAL A 53 -18.60 -0.53 14.47
C VAL A 53 -17.46 -0.59 13.45
N GLY A 54 -17.77 -0.61 12.15
CA GLY A 54 -16.75 -0.59 11.10
C GLY A 54 -15.89 0.67 11.13
N ILE A 55 -16.53 1.84 11.24
CA ILE A 55 -15.84 3.14 11.33
C ILE A 55 -14.98 3.22 12.60
N GLU A 56 -15.50 2.79 13.75
CA GLU A 56 -14.77 2.79 15.02
C GLU A 56 -13.50 1.92 14.95
N LEU A 57 -13.60 0.74 14.34
CA LEU A 57 -12.44 -0.14 14.13
C LEU A 57 -11.38 0.53 13.25
N ILE A 58 -11.78 1.17 12.15
CA ILE A 58 -10.85 1.86 11.23
C ILE A 58 -10.20 3.06 11.93
N ILE A 59 -10.96 3.82 12.73
CA ILE A 59 -10.41 4.91 13.55
C ILE A 59 -9.35 4.36 14.51
N CYS A 60 -9.65 3.26 15.22
CA CYS A 60 -8.69 2.62 16.13
C CYS A 60 -7.40 2.22 15.40
N LEU A 61 -7.51 1.56 14.24
CA LEU A 61 -6.36 1.16 13.43
C LEU A 61 -5.57 2.37 12.92
N THR A 62 -6.26 3.43 12.49
CA THR A 62 -5.64 4.67 12.02
C THR A 62 -4.89 5.40 13.13
N VAL A 63 -5.41 5.42 14.35
CA VAL A 63 -4.73 6.02 15.52
C VAL A 63 -3.45 5.24 15.87
N VAL A 64 -3.51 3.90 15.85
CA VAL A 64 -2.32 3.05 16.05
C VAL A 64 -1.28 3.31 14.94
N GLY A 65 -1.73 3.34 13.69
CA GLY A 65 -0.87 3.68 12.54
C GLY A 65 -0.21 5.04 12.68
N LEU A 66 -0.98 6.08 13.01
CA LEU A 66 -0.49 7.42 13.26
C LEU A 66 0.60 7.45 14.34
N TYR A 67 0.39 6.74 15.45
CA TYR A 67 1.38 6.66 16.52
C TYR A 67 2.69 6.00 16.06
N VAL A 68 2.59 4.89 15.33
CA VAL A 68 3.77 4.18 14.77
C VAL A 68 4.53 5.08 13.79
N PHE A 69 3.83 5.70 12.84
CA PHE A 69 4.45 6.60 11.86
C PHE A 69 5.02 7.86 12.49
N ALA A 70 4.37 8.44 13.50
CA ALA A 70 4.90 9.58 14.24
C ALA A 70 6.19 9.22 14.98
N ARG A 71 6.25 8.05 15.62
CA ARG A 71 7.47 7.55 16.26
C ARG A 71 8.60 7.34 15.24
N ASN A 72 8.29 6.76 14.07
CA ASN A 72 9.24 6.57 12.98
C ASN A 72 9.70 7.90 12.38
N LEU A 73 8.83 8.90 12.31
CA LEU A 73 9.15 10.25 11.86
C LEU A 73 10.16 10.92 12.78
N VAL A 74 9.97 10.85 14.10
CA VAL A 74 10.93 11.40 15.08
C VAL A 74 12.30 10.71 14.95
N LYS A 75 12.32 9.38 14.79
CA LYS A 75 13.58 8.62 14.63
C LYS A 75 14.28 8.90 13.31
N SER A 76 13.55 8.91 12.20
CA SER A 76 14.12 9.21 10.89
C SER A 76 14.61 10.65 10.80
N LEU A 77 13.92 11.62 11.43
CA LEU A 77 14.38 13.00 11.53
C LEU A 77 15.73 13.10 12.26
N SER A 78 15.88 12.41 13.39
CA SER A 78 17.16 12.36 14.12
C SER A 78 18.28 11.74 13.27
N MET A 79 17.99 10.69 12.50
CA MET A 79 18.95 10.09 11.57
C MET A 79 19.34 11.06 10.43
N THR A 80 18.38 11.79 9.87
CA THR A 80 18.62 12.76 8.79
C THR A 80 19.45 13.94 9.27
N VAL A 81 19.18 14.46 10.48
CA VAL A 81 19.97 15.56 11.07
C VAL A 81 21.41 15.12 11.34
N THR A 82 21.62 13.88 11.77
CA THR A 82 22.96 13.35 12.06
C THR A 82 23.74 12.98 10.78
N SER A 83 23.06 12.77 9.66
CA SER A 83 23.68 12.26 8.43
C SER A 83 22.97 12.79 7.17
N SER A 84 23.00 14.10 6.99
CA SER A 84 22.34 14.81 5.88
C SER A 84 22.76 14.33 4.48
N ASP A 85 24.00 13.86 4.36
CA ASP A 85 24.62 13.51 3.07
C ASP A 85 24.21 12.11 2.59
N MET A 86 23.50 11.33 3.44
CA MET A 86 23.03 10.00 3.08
C MET A 86 21.60 10.06 2.55
N PHE A 87 21.37 9.45 1.38
CA PHE A 87 20.05 9.35 0.76
C PHE A 87 19.04 8.50 1.54
N ILE A 88 19.50 7.50 2.29
CA ILE A 88 18.63 6.53 2.99
C ILE A 88 17.76 7.20 4.09
N PRO A 89 18.32 8.02 5.01
CA PRO A 89 17.52 8.77 5.97
C PRO A 89 16.39 9.60 5.35
N TRP A 90 16.64 10.23 4.20
CA TRP A 90 15.62 11.01 3.48
C TRP A 90 14.45 10.16 2.99
N CYS A 91 14.71 8.97 2.43
CA CYS A 91 13.65 8.03 2.05
C CYS A 91 12.82 7.58 3.26
N CYS A 92 13.47 7.27 4.39
CA CYS A 92 12.78 6.90 5.62
C CYS A 92 11.94 8.06 6.19
N LEU A 93 12.48 9.28 6.12
CA LEU A 93 11.80 10.50 6.56
C LEU A 93 10.57 10.77 5.71
N LEU A 94 10.71 10.71 4.38
CA LEU A 94 9.60 10.90 3.44
C LEU A 94 8.49 9.87 3.65
N SER A 95 8.84 8.58 3.74
CA SER A 95 7.87 7.50 4.00
C SER A 95 7.13 7.70 5.33
N SER A 96 7.85 8.03 6.41
CA SER A 96 7.23 8.27 7.72
C SER A 96 6.34 9.52 7.73
N PHE A 97 6.76 10.58 7.03
CA PHE A 97 5.99 11.81 6.90
C PHE A 97 4.67 11.58 6.16
N LEU A 98 4.71 10.85 5.03
CA LEU A 98 3.51 10.50 4.28
C LEU A 98 2.56 9.64 5.11
N GLY A 99 3.07 8.68 5.88
CA GLY A 99 2.26 7.89 6.81
C GLY A 99 1.53 8.73 7.86
N VAL A 100 2.20 9.73 8.44
CA VAL A 100 1.55 10.70 9.36
C VAL A 100 0.51 11.55 8.64
N ALA A 101 0.87 12.15 7.50
CA ALA A 101 -0.01 13.03 6.74
C ALA A 101 -1.30 12.30 6.30
N THR A 102 -1.17 11.08 5.80
CA THR A 102 -2.31 10.25 5.38
C THR A 102 -3.17 9.81 6.55
N SER A 103 -2.58 9.45 7.70
CA SER A 103 -3.34 9.12 8.90
C SER A 103 -4.14 10.32 9.42
N ILE A 104 -3.60 11.53 9.35
CA ILE A 104 -4.32 12.76 9.70
C ILE A 104 -5.48 12.99 8.73
N VAL A 105 -5.26 12.89 7.42
CA VAL A 105 -6.33 13.02 6.41
C VAL A 105 -7.41 11.96 6.61
N ALA A 106 -7.03 10.72 6.93
CA ALA A 106 -7.95 9.64 7.25
C ALA A 106 -8.82 9.97 8.47
N LEU A 107 -8.22 10.43 9.57
CA LEU A 107 -8.98 10.85 10.76
C LEU A 107 -9.94 12.00 10.47
N ILE A 108 -9.50 13.03 9.73
CA ILE A 108 -10.37 14.16 9.34
C ILE A 108 -11.56 13.67 8.48
N THR A 109 -11.30 12.72 7.57
CA THR A 109 -12.33 12.10 6.72
C THR A 109 -13.32 11.28 7.56
N LEU A 110 -12.82 10.43 8.45
CA LEU A 110 -13.64 9.53 9.28
C LEU A 110 -14.48 10.28 10.32
N LEU A 111 -14.02 11.45 10.76
CA LEU A 111 -14.79 12.37 11.61
C LEU A 111 -15.91 13.10 10.84
N GLY A 112 -16.01 12.92 9.53
CA GLY A 112 -17.07 13.47 8.70
C GLY A 112 -16.96 14.98 8.48
N ALA A 113 -15.76 15.57 8.58
CA ALA A 113 -15.62 17.02 8.59
C ALA A 113 -15.61 17.67 7.19
N ALA A 114 -14.82 17.15 6.24
CA ALA A 114 -14.51 17.91 5.01
C ALA A 114 -14.14 17.10 3.76
N PHE A 115 -13.69 15.84 3.90
CA PHE A 115 -13.14 15.09 2.77
C PHE A 115 -14.08 13.99 2.31
N ASN A 116 -14.16 13.81 0.99
CA ASN A 116 -14.87 12.69 0.38
C ASN A 116 -14.02 11.41 0.42
N CYS A 117 -14.65 10.23 0.40
CA CYS A 117 -13.95 8.95 0.35
C CYS A 117 -12.93 8.87 -0.79
N ARG A 118 -13.22 9.49 -1.95
CA ARG A 118 -12.29 9.54 -3.08
C ARG A 118 -10.95 10.21 -2.72
N ILE A 119 -10.99 11.35 -2.03
CA ILE A 119 -9.79 12.09 -1.63
C ILE A 119 -8.94 11.24 -0.69
N LEU A 120 -9.60 10.55 0.25
CA LEU A 120 -8.95 9.63 1.17
C LEU A 120 -8.22 8.50 0.43
N ILE A 121 -8.92 7.75 -0.44
CA ILE A 121 -8.33 6.64 -1.19
C ILE A 121 -7.17 7.11 -2.07
N TRP A 122 -7.30 8.25 -2.75
CA TRP A 122 -6.21 8.78 -3.57
C TRP A 122 -4.99 9.21 -2.75
N THR A 123 -5.23 9.82 -1.59
CA THR A 123 -4.18 10.23 -0.66
C THR A 123 -3.43 9.01 -0.11
N VAL A 124 -4.16 7.96 0.27
CA VAL A 124 -3.59 6.66 0.68
C VAL A 124 -2.79 6.04 -0.45
N GLY A 125 -3.36 5.94 -1.66
CA GLY A 125 -2.69 5.36 -2.83
C GLY A 125 -1.40 6.10 -3.24
N PHE A 126 -1.39 7.44 -3.15
CA PHE A 126 -0.21 8.25 -3.42
C PHE A 126 0.89 8.00 -2.39
N SER A 127 0.54 8.09 -1.10
CA SER A 127 1.46 7.82 0.01
C SER A 127 2.05 6.42 -0.09
N TRP A 128 1.20 5.43 -0.36
CA TRP A 128 1.60 4.05 -0.54
C TRP A 128 2.63 3.87 -1.66
N SER A 129 2.32 4.34 -2.87
CA SER A 129 3.20 4.22 -4.03
C SER A 129 4.57 4.84 -3.77
N LEU A 130 4.59 6.01 -3.12
CA LEU A 130 5.83 6.72 -2.82
C LEU A 130 6.64 6.04 -1.70
N SER A 131 5.97 5.51 -0.66
CA SER A 131 6.61 4.72 0.39
C SER A 131 7.22 3.42 -0.13
N VAL A 132 6.50 2.67 -0.97
CA VAL A 132 7.01 1.45 -1.63
C VAL A 132 8.21 1.76 -2.54
N THR A 133 8.15 2.87 -3.27
CA THR A 133 9.27 3.34 -4.10
C THR A 133 10.48 3.69 -3.23
N CYS A 134 10.28 4.40 -2.11
CA CYS A 134 11.35 4.72 -1.16
C CYS A 134 12.00 3.45 -0.60
N ASN A 135 11.20 2.45 -0.20
CA ASN A 135 11.71 1.17 0.28
C ASN A 135 12.56 0.46 -0.79
N SER A 136 12.07 0.42 -2.03
CA SER A 136 12.78 -0.17 -3.15
C SER A 136 14.08 0.58 -3.49
N LEU A 137 14.11 1.91 -3.35
CA LEU A 137 15.34 2.71 -3.52
C LEU A 137 16.38 2.43 -2.43
N ILE A 138 15.96 2.22 -1.18
CA ILE A 138 16.85 1.84 -0.08
C ILE A 138 17.49 0.48 -0.38
N LEU A 139 16.70 -0.49 -0.83
CA LEU A 139 17.18 -1.82 -1.23
C LEU A 139 18.14 -1.73 -2.42
N LEU A 140 17.80 -0.93 -3.44
CA LEU A 140 18.66 -0.68 -4.58
C LEU A 140 20.01 -0.07 -4.16
N ARG A 141 20.01 0.93 -3.28
CA ARG A 141 21.24 1.57 -2.80
C ARG A 141 22.12 0.57 -2.08
N LYS A 142 21.55 -0.27 -1.21
CA LYS A 142 22.28 -1.32 -0.51
C LYS A 142 22.84 -2.35 -1.49
N ALA A 143 22.03 -2.86 -2.41
CA ALA A 143 22.46 -3.82 -3.42
C ALA A 143 23.58 -3.26 -4.32
N TYR A 144 23.48 -1.99 -4.72
CA TYR A 144 24.49 -1.30 -5.52
C TYR A 144 25.84 -1.20 -4.81
N LEU A 145 25.85 -0.86 -3.51
CA LEU A 145 27.07 -0.80 -2.72
C LEU A 145 27.71 -2.18 -2.55
N ILE A 146 26.91 -3.21 -2.26
CA ILE A 146 27.41 -4.57 -2.02
C ILE A 146 27.98 -5.19 -3.31
N LEU A 147 27.38 -4.90 -4.48
CA LEU A 147 27.87 -5.37 -5.78
C LEU A 147 28.99 -4.49 -6.37
N CYS A 148 29.74 -3.78 -5.51
CA CYS A 148 30.88 -2.94 -5.90
C CYS A 148 30.53 -1.91 -6.98
N ARG A 149 29.38 -1.23 -6.86
CA ARG A 149 28.97 -0.11 -7.72
C ARG A 149 28.77 -0.48 -9.20
N LYS A 150 28.46 -1.74 -9.49
CA LYS A 150 28.15 -2.19 -10.87
C LYS A 150 26.89 -1.51 -11.40
N ARG A 151 27.01 -0.80 -12.54
CA ARG A 151 25.92 0.00 -13.14
C ARG A 151 24.75 -0.85 -13.66
N TRP A 152 24.98 -2.12 -14.04
CA TRP A 152 23.93 -3.00 -14.58
C TRP A 152 22.71 -3.14 -13.65
N ILE A 153 22.92 -3.09 -12.33
CA ILE A 153 21.85 -3.23 -11.34
C ILE A 153 20.86 -2.08 -11.48
N ILE A 154 21.33 -0.87 -11.76
CA ILE A 154 20.48 0.31 -11.95
C ILE A 154 19.65 0.13 -13.23
N TYR A 155 20.28 -0.32 -14.32
CA TYR A 155 19.58 -0.55 -15.59
C TYR A 155 18.49 -1.61 -15.50
N VAL A 156 18.66 -2.62 -14.64
CA VAL A 156 17.62 -3.66 -14.44
C VAL A 156 16.58 -3.20 -13.42
N SER A 157 16.99 -2.70 -12.26
CA SER A 157 16.06 -2.32 -11.18
C SER A 157 15.13 -1.16 -11.52
N VAL A 158 15.62 -0.12 -12.23
CA VAL A 158 14.80 1.05 -12.53
C VAL A 158 13.57 0.69 -13.36
N PRO A 159 13.68 -0.06 -14.48
CA PRO A 159 12.51 -0.59 -15.19
C PRO A 159 11.56 -1.41 -14.32
N LEU A 160 12.06 -2.22 -13.38
CA LEU A 160 11.22 -2.96 -12.45
C LEU A 160 10.48 -2.06 -11.44
N MET A 161 11.06 -0.92 -11.08
CA MET A 161 10.47 0.04 -10.13
C MET A 161 9.48 1.02 -10.79
N ILE A 162 9.58 1.28 -12.10
CA ILE A 162 8.65 2.17 -12.82
C ILE A 162 7.17 1.77 -12.62
N PRO A 163 6.78 0.49 -12.75
CA PRO A 163 5.42 0.06 -12.48
C PRO A 163 4.92 0.39 -11.06
N GLN A 164 5.81 0.45 -10.04
CA GLN A 164 5.42 0.84 -8.69
C GLN A 164 4.98 2.32 -8.61
N LEU A 165 5.62 3.19 -9.39
CA LEU A 165 5.24 4.60 -9.53
C LEU A 165 3.95 4.78 -10.34
N CYS A 166 3.70 3.89 -11.29
CA CYS A 166 2.47 3.91 -12.09
C CYS A 166 1.22 3.44 -11.32
N TYR A 167 1.37 2.95 -10.08
CA TYR A 167 0.23 2.50 -9.27
C TYR A 167 -0.86 3.54 -9.12
N LEU A 168 -0.51 4.78 -8.78
CA LEU A 168 -1.49 5.83 -8.54
C LEU A 168 -2.33 6.17 -9.78
N PRO A 169 -1.74 6.53 -10.94
CA PRO A 169 -2.54 6.84 -12.12
C PRO A 169 -3.36 5.62 -12.57
N LEU A 170 -2.82 4.41 -12.46
CA LEU A 170 -3.58 3.20 -12.78
C LEU A 170 -4.75 2.99 -11.82
N THR A 171 -4.59 3.27 -10.53
CA THR A 171 -5.68 3.23 -9.55
C THR A 171 -6.77 4.24 -9.94
N MET A 172 -6.39 5.48 -10.23
CA MET A 172 -7.34 6.54 -10.62
C MET A 172 -8.14 6.20 -11.87
N HIS A 173 -7.53 5.54 -12.86
CA HIS A 173 -8.20 5.21 -14.12
C HIS A 173 -8.93 3.87 -14.11
N LEU A 174 -8.46 2.90 -13.34
CA LEU A 174 -8.99 1.53 -13.38
C LEU A 174 -9.92 1.20 -12.23
N THR A 175 -9.98 2.02 -11.17
CA THR A 175 -10.82 1.75 -10.00
C THR A 175 -11.89 2.81 -9.78
N PHE A 176 -12.90 2.45 -9.01
CA PHE A 176 -13.89 3.40 -8.50
C PHE A 176 -14.02 3.25 -6.98
N VAL A 177 -14.25 4.38 -6.34
CA VAL A 177 -14.41 4.47 -4.89
C VAL A 177 -15.88 4.56 -4.57
N THR A 178 -16.34 3.78 -3.59
CA THR A 178 -17.71 3.83 -3.06
C THR A 178 -17.68 3.71 -1.55
N LEU A 179 -18.82 3.96 -0.92
CA LEU A 179 -18.97 3.90 0.52
C LEU A 179 -19.87 2.70 0.88
N GLU A 180 -19.29 1.74 1.59
CA GLU A 180 -19.92 0.50 2.03
C GLU A 180 -20.31 0.52 3.50
N ARG A 181 -21.34 -0.25 3.81
CA ARG A 181 -21.95 -0.31 5.15
C ARG A 181 -20.99 -0.89 6.20
N GLU A 182 -20.17 -1.86 5.83
CA GLU A 182 -19.34 -2.59 6.79
C GLU A 182 -17.95 -1.97 7.00
N ILE A 183 -17.47 -1.22 6.00
CA ILE A 183 -16.04 -0.87 5.87
C ILE A 183 -15.85 0.63 5.66
N GLY A 184 -16.92 1.39 5.41
CA GLY A 184 -16.82 2.79 5.06
C GLY A 184 -16.27 2.94 3.64
N CYS A 185 -15.19 3.68 3.46
CA CYS A 185 -14.63 3.92 2.13
C CYS A 185 -13.97 2.65 1.56
N ALA A 186 -14.55 2.09 0.50
CA ALA A 186 -14.03 0.94 -0.22
C ALA A 186 -13.59 1.35 -1.63
N ASN A 187 -12.51 0.73 -2.11
CA ASN A 187 -12.04 0.90 -3.48
C ASN A 187 -12.16 -0.42 -4.25
N TYR A 188 -12.83 -0.38 -5.39
CA TYR A 188 -13.10 -1.57 -6.18
C TYR A 188 -12.07 -1.71 -7.31
N TYR A 189 -11.25 -2.78 -7.21
CA TYR A 189 -10.19 -3.08 -8.17
C TYR A 189 -10.62 -4.13 -9.19
N SER A 190 -10.26 -3.94 -10.46
CA SER A 190 -10.34 -5.04 -11.43
C SER A 190 -9.40 -6.19 -11.03
N VAL A 191 -9.77 -7.42 -11.43
CA VAL A 191 -8.90 -8.60 -11.26
C VAL A 191 -7.51 -8.36 -11.88
N GLY A 192 -7.47 -7.74 -13.07
CA GLY A 192 -6.20 -7.41 -13.74
C GLY A 192 -5.33 -6.45 -12.94
N PHE A 193 -5.94 -5.45 -12.28
CA PHE A 193 -5.20 -4.51 -11.44
C PHE A 193 -4.57 -5.18 -10.21
N ARG A 194 -5.30 -6.10 -9.55
CA ARG A 194 -4.77 -6.87 -8.41
C ARG A 194 -3.54 -7.69 -8.82
N TRP A 195 -3.61 -8.39 -9.96
CA TRP A 195 -2.48 -9.14 -10.50
C TRP A 195 -1.31 -8.25 -10.90
N TYR A 196 -1.59 -7.11 -11.53
CA TYR A 196 -0.57 -6.14 -11.90
C TYR A 196 0.22 -5.67 -10.67
N TRP A 197 -0.48 -5.29 -9.60
CA TRP A 197 0.13 -4.80 -8.38
C TRP A 197 0.92 -5.89 -7.64
N ALA A 198 0.32 -7.06 -7.46
CA ALA A 198 0.92 -8.26 -6.92
C ALA A 198 2.24 -8.61 -7.62
N THR A 199 2.20 -8.72 -8.95
CA THR A 199 3.34 -9.11 -9.78
C THR A 199 4.45 -8.06 -9.72
N THR A 200 4.10 -6.78 -9.78
CA THR A 200 5.06 -5.68 -9.71
C THR A 200 5.85 -5.72 -8.42
N ASN A 201 5.19 -5.83 -7.27
CA ASN A 201 5.90 -5.88 -5.98
C ASN A 201 6.66 -7.18 -5.78
N ALA A 202 6.06 -8.32 -6.15
CA ALA A 202 6.73 -9.61 -6.05
C ALA A 202 8.01 -9.62 -6.88
N LEU A 203 8.00 -9.12 -8.12
CA LEU A 203 9.18 -9.08 -8.99
C LEU A 203 10.32 -8.24 -8.40
N VAL A 204 10.01 -7.04 -7.88
CA VAL A 204 11.01 -6.17 -7.25
C VAL A 204 11.61 -6.84 -6.00
N ASN A 205 10.78 -7.42 -5.15
CA ASN A 205 11.22 -8.06 -3.91
C ASN A 205 11.98 -9.36 -4.16
N ILE A 206 11.57 -10.19 -5.13
CA ILE A 206 12.29 -11.39 -5.55
C ILE A 206 13.65 -11.00 -6.15
N PHE A 207 13.70 -9.96 -7.00
CA PHE A 207 14.94 -9.49 -7.61
C PHE A 207 15.98 -9.06 -6.56
N PHE A 208 15.58 -8.19 -5.62
CA PHE A 208 16.48 -7.73 -4.57
C PHE A 208 16.86 -8.87 -3.61
N SER A 209 15.89 -9.69 -3.17
CA SER A 209 16.16 -10.83 -2.29
C SER A 209 17.11 -11.83 -2.95
N GLY A 210 16.97 -12.10 -4.25
CA GLY A 210 17.89 -12.94 -5.01
C GLY A 210 19.32 -12.41 -5.02
N ILE A 211 19.49 -11.10 -5.22
CA ILE A 211 20.80 -10.44 -5.13
C ILE A 211 21.39 -10.59 -3.72
N PHE A 212 20.62 -10.28 -2.68
CA PHE A 212 21.08 -10.37 -1.30
C PHE A 212 21.46 -11.81 -0.91
N CYS A 213 20.63 -12.80 -1.25
CA CYS A 213 20.91 -14.21 -1.01
C CYS A 213 22.20 -14.67 -1.70
N ASN A 214 22.40 -14.31 -2.97
CA ASN A 214 23.62 -14.66 -3.71
C ASN A 214 24.86 -14.09 -3.02
N ILE A 215 24.82 -12.82 -2.61
CA ILE A 215 25.96 -12.19 -1.95
C ILE A 215 26.19 -12.76 -0.55
N ALA A 216 25.14 -12.96 0.25
CA ALA A 216 25.25 -13.57 1.57
C ALA A 216 25.90 -14.96 1.49
N LEU A 217 25.48 -15.79 0.52
CA LEU A 217 26.08 -17.09 0.27
C LEU A 217 27.55 -16.99 -0.17
N LYS A 218 27.88 -16.03 -1.03
CA LYS A 218 29.26 -15.81 -1.48
C LYS A 218 30.17 -15.39 -0.32
N GLN A 219 29.72 -14.45 0.52
CA GLN A 219 30.49 -13.98 1.68
C GLN A 219 30.64 -15.06 2.74
N TYR A 220 29.59 -15.85 2.98
CA TYR A 220 29.66 -17.00 3.87
C TYR A 220 30.71 -18.02 3.43
N ARG A 221 30.78 -18.33 2.13
CA ARG A 221 31.79 -19.25 1.57
C ARG A 221 33.22 -18.70 1.67
N MET A 222 33.41 -17.39 1.55
CA MET A 222 34.73 -16.76 1.55
C MET A 222 35.30 -16.63 2.97
N PHE A 223 34.52 -16.14 3.93
CA PHE A 223 35.02 -15.81 5.26
C PHE A 223 34.84 -16.91 6.31
N LYS A 224 33.89 -17.84 6.10
CA LYS A 224 33.57 -18.95 7.03
C LYS A 224 33.37 -18.52 8.50
N SER A 225 33.05 -17.25 8.76
CA SER A 225 32.88 -16.72 10.11
C SER A 225 31.44 -16.93 10.59
N GLU A 226 31.29 -17.31 11.86
CA GLU A 226 29.99 -17.49 12.52
C GLU A 226 29.16 -16.19 12.55
N ALA A 227 29.80 -15.02 12.51
CA ALA A 227 29.10 -13.74 12.42
C ALA A 227 28.36 -13.58 11.08
N TRP A 228 29.00 -13.96 9.98
CA TRP A 228 28.39 -13.95 8.64
C TRP A 228 27.28 -14.99 8.52
N LYS A 229 27.41 -16.13 9.21
CA LYS A 229 26.37 -17.15 9.27
C LYS A 229 25.11 -16.66 9.97
N ARG A 230 25.25 -15.95 11.10
CA ARG A 230 24.12 -15.33 11.81
C ARG A 230 23.46 -14.23 10.98
N MET A 231 24.26 -13.30 10.45
CA MET A 231 23.75 -12.22 9.60
C MET A 231 23.04 -12.73 8.35
N ALA A 232 23.60 -13.74 7.67
CA ALA A 232 22.96 -14.36 6.52
C ALA A 232 21.65 -15.04 6.91
N ARG A 233 21.59 -15.73 8.05
CA ARG A 233 20.37 -16.37 8.55
C ARG A 233 19.27 -15.36 8.82
N ASP A 234 19.56 -14.31 9.58
CA ASP A 234 18.57 -13.30 9.97
C ASP A 234 18.12 -12.48 8.75
N GLY A 235 19.06 -12.15 7.85
CA GLY A 235 18.76 -11.46 6.58
C GLY A 235 17.89 -12.31 5.63
N ILE A 236 18.22 -13.59 5.47
CA ILE A 236 17.43 -14.50 4.63
C ILE A 236 16.05 -14.73 5.24
N GLN A 237 15.94 -14.87 6.56
CA GLN A 237 14.66 -15.04 7.24
C GLN A 237 13.76 -13.82 7.08
N THR A 238 14.29 -12.61 7.28
CA THR A 238 13.52 -11.36 7.13
C THR A 238 13.08 -11.12 5.68
N MET A 239 13.98 -11.30 4.71
CA MET A 239 13.64 -11.16 3.28
C MET A 239 12.70 -12.26 2.79
N GLY A 240 12.89 -13.49 3.29
CA GLY A 240 12.03 -14.63 3.02
C GLY A 240 10.63 -14.42 3.57
N LEU A 241 10.51 -13.93 4.82
CA LEU A 241 9.23 -13.60 5.43
C LEU A 241 8.52 -12.49 4.67
N ALA A 242 9.22 -11.43 4.29
CA ALA A 242 8.64 -10.36 3.47
C ALA A 242 8.17 -10.87 2.10
N THR A 243 8.96 -11.71 1.43
CA THR A 243 8.57 -12.32 0.15
C THR A 243 7.37 -13.24 0.32
N LEU A 244 7.32 -14.01 1.41
CA LEU A 244 6.22 -14.91 1.72
C LEU A 244 4.94 -14.13 2.05
N SER A 245 5.03 -13.04 2.83
CA SER A 245 3.91 -12.11 3.08
C SER A 245 3.31 -11.62 1.77
N ASN A 246 4.17 -11.19 0.84
CA ASN A 246 3.73 -10.71 -0.47
C ASN A 246 3.01 -11.80 -1.25
N VAL A 247 3.56 -13.02 -1.30
CA VAL A 247 2.96 -14.16 -2.01
C VAL A 247 1.62 -14.56 -1.38
N VAL A 248 1.56 -14.62 -0.04
CA VAL A 248 0.33 -14.93 0.70
C VAL A 248 -0.72 -13.84 0.45
N SER A 249 -0.32 -12.57 0.50
CA SER A 249 -1.15 -11.42 0.14
C SER A 249 -1.69 -11.52 -1.29
N CYS A 250 -0.93 -12.05 -2.25
CA CYS A 250 -1.43 -12.28 -3.60
C CYS A 250 -2.47 -13.42 -3.68
N ILE A 251 -2.30 -14.48 -2.87
CA ILE A 251 -3.12 -15.70 -2.95
C ILE A 251 -4.44 -15.54 -2.15
N LEU A 252 -4.41 -14.90 -0.99
CA LEU A 252 -5.56 -14.79 -0.09
C LEU A 252 -6.84 -14.22 -0.74
N PRO A 253 -6.78 -13.15 -1.56
CA PRO A 253 -7.95 -12.63 -2.29
C PRO A 253 -8.64 -13.65 -3.19
N HIS A 254 -7.91 -14.66 -3.67
CA HIS A 254 -8.46 -15.67 -4.57
C HIS A 254 -9.12 -16.84 -3.82
N ILE A 255 -8.67 -17.12 -2.60
CA ILE A 255 -9.19 -18.24 -1.80
C ILE A 255 -10.52 -17.85 -1.14
N HIS A 256 -10.67 -16.61 -0.69
CA HIS A 256 -11.87 -16.14 -0.02
C HIS A 256 -12.82 -15.41 -0.97
N LEU A 257 -13.58 -16.20 -1.75
CA LEU A 257 -14.40 -15.69 -2.84
C LEU A 257 -15.68 -14.94 -2.42
N GLU A 258 -16.14 -14.93 -1.16
CA GLU A 258 -17.51 -14.40 -0.89
C GLU A 258 -17.79 -13.59 0.40
N TYR A 259 -17.02 -13.69 1.49
CA TYR A 259 -17.56 -13.22 2.80
C TYR A 259 -16.73 -12.23 3.63
N VAL A 260 -15.47 -11.95 3.28
CA VAL A 260 -14.64 -11.02 4.07
C VAL A 260 -13.82 -10.15 3.14
N ASN A 261 -14.00 -8.83 3.24
CA ASN A 261 -13.20 -7.85 2.53
C ASN A 261 -11.79 -7.77 3.15
N PHE A 262 -10.94 -8.71 2.76
CA PHE A 262 -9.51 -8.77 3.11
C PHE A 262 -8.71 -7.59 2.56
N ASP A 263 -9.30 -6.75 1.72
CA ASP A 263 -8.63 -5.58 1.13
C ASP A 263 -8.03 -4.65 2.19
N MET A 264 -8.66 -4.53 3.37
CA MET A 264 -8.10 -3.78 4.51
C MET A 264 -6.89 -4.45 5.17
N LEU A 265 -6.89 -5.79 5.26
CA LEU A 265 -5.77 -6.58 5.80
C LEU A 265 -4.57 -6.59 4.83
N LEU A 266 -4.85 -6.60 3.54
CA LEU A 266 -3.86 -6.47 2.47
C LEU A 266 -3.22 -5.10 2.43
N VAL A 267 -3.90 -4.07 2.93
CA VAL A 267 -3.33 -2.74 3.11
C VAL A 267 -2.48 -2.67 4.40
N LEU A 268 -2.71 -3.53 5.39
CA LEU A 268 -1.93 -3.51 6.64
C LEU A 268 -0.60 -4.29 6.59
N ASP A 269 -0.46 -5.25 5.66
CA ASP A 269 0.70 -6.17 5.61
C ASP A 269 1.95 -5.60 4.89
N TRP A 270 1.96 -4.32 4.47
CA TRP A 270 3.02 -3.74 3.63
C TRP A 270 3.61 -2.43 4.15
#